data_AF-A0A2U3LUW9-F1
#
_entry.id   AF-A0A2U3LUW9-F1
#
_cell.length_a   1.000
_cell.length_b   1.000
_cell.length_c   1.000
_cell.angle_alpha   90.00
_cell.angle_beta   90.00
_cell.angle_gamma   90.00
#
_symmetry.space_group_name_H-M   'P 1'
#
loop_
_entity.id
_entity.type
_entity.pdbx_description
1 polymer ?
#
loop_
_entity_poly.entity_id
_entity_poly.type
_entity_poly.pdbx_seq_one_letter_code
_entity_poly.pdbx_strand_id
1 'polypeptide(L)'
;MVISLKLQKLGPSHAAIRRMRSMTTSSEFEGLSGGECWAHWEFSDQAWADWAEREFERDGGKAPYSPREWFSVSCVTAPCGILLGFAWGVLTAAILGAVAFALGVLLARYFRALPDIRHRKILRCPHEVYLGSKGMYFLRKFYPWRSELLSLKGADLLEGPPPELSVIMERCINGRYGMSRDRFAMLLPIPAGCEEQAVRSVERLRARAG
;
A
#
# COMPACT_ATOMS: atom_id res chain seq x y z
N MET A 1 20.36 27.32 -29.25
CA MET A 1 19.67 27.93 -28.10
C MET A 1 19.46 26.84 -27.06
N VAL A 2 20.34 26.78 -26.06
CA VAL A 2 20.43 25.69 -25.07
C VAL A 2 19.58 26.06 -23.87
N ILE A 3 18.43 25.40 -23.69
CA ILE A 3 17.58 25.60 -22.52
C ILE A 3 18.21 24.81 -21.36
N SER A 4 19.04 25.50 -20.59
CA SER A 4 19.56 25.02 -19.31
C SER A 4 18.45 25.13 -18.26
N LEU A 5 17.65 24.07 -18.11
CA LEU A 5 16.72 23.93 -16.98
C LEU A 5 17.55 23.73 -15.71
N LYS A 6 17.82 24.84 -15.01
CA LYS A 6 18.21 24.81 -13.60
C LYS A 6 17.10 24.07 -12.84
N LEU A 7 17.35 22.81 -12.51
CA LEU A 7 16.63 22.04 -11.50
C LEU A 7 16.70 22.83 -10.20
N GLN A 8 15.66 23.63 -9.96
CA GLN A 8 15.45 24.34 -8.73
C GLN A 8 15.25 23.26 -7.66
N LYS A 9 16.13 23.25 -6.66
CA LYS A 9 16.06 22.34 -5.50
C LYS A 9 14.72 22.59 -4.80
N LEU A 10 13.71 21.78 -5.12
CA LEU A 10 12.47 21.69 -4.36
C LEU A 10 12.83 20.98 -3.05
N GLY A 11 13.19 21.77 -2.06
CA GLY A 11 13.38 21.29 -0.70
C GLY A 11 12.02 20.89 -0.12
N PRO A 12 11.90 19.73 0.55
CA PRO A 12 10.65 19.33 1.18
C PRO A 12 10.26 20.35 2.25
N SER A 13 8.95 20.55 2.45
CA SER A 13 8.48 21.48 3.47
C SER A 13 9.01 21.08 4.86
N HIS A 14 9.39 22.06 5.68
CA HIS A 14 9.92 21.83 7.03
C HIS A 14 8.97 20.98 7.92
N ALA A 15 7.66 21.07 7.67
CA ALA A 15 6.65 20.26 8.35
C ALA A 15 6.69 18.79 7.93
N ALA A 16 7.00 18.52 6.66
CA ALA A 16 7.20 17.19 6.10
C ALA A 16 8.45 16.55 6.73
N ILE A 17 9.58 17.26 6.75
CA ILE A 17 10.85 16.78 7.35
C ILE A 17 10.67 16.44 8.84
N ARG A 18 9.93 17.24 9.61
CA ARG A 18 9.75 17.05 11.06
C ARG A 18 8.85 15.85 11.41
N ARG A 19 7.87 15.52 10.57
CA ARG A 19 6.97 14.36 10.77
C ARG A 19 7.54 13.04 10.24
N MET A 20 8.58 13.07 9.41
CA MET A 20 9.14 11.90 8.71
C MET A 20 10.31 11.21 9.44
N ARG A 21 10.93 11.89 10.41
CA ARG A 21 12.09 11.39 11.19
C ARG A 21 11.84 10.16 12.06
N SER A 22 10.60 9.68 12.19
CA SER A 22 10.25 8.62 13.15
C SER A 22 10.14 7.20 12.57
N MET A 23 10.21 6.98 11.25
CA MET A 23 9.81 5.68 10.67
C MET A 23 10.65 5.17 9.48
N THR A 24 11.80 5.76 9.20
CA THR A 24 12.76 5.21 8.21
C THR A 24 14.15 5.68 8.59
N THR A 25 15.19 4.91 8.27
CA THR A 25 16.59 5.29 8.44
C THR A 25 16.77 6.71 7.88
N SER A 26 17.01 7.69 8.76
CA SER A 26 16.99 9.15 8.44
C SER A 26 17.82 9.47 7.18
N SER A 27 18.90 8.72 6.96
CA SER A 27 19.82 8.87 5.83
C SER A 27 19.24 8.51 4.46
N GLU A 28 18.32 7.55 4.36
CA GLU A 28 17.75 7.13 3.08
C GLU A 28 16.69 8.13 2.60
N PHE A 29 15.87 8.62 3.53
CA PHE A 29 14.96 9.72 3.25
C PHE A 29 15.70 11.04 3.02
N GLU A 30 16.71 11.37 3.84
CA GLU A 30 17.55 12.57 3.64
C GLU A 30 18.25 12.55 2.27
N GLY A 31 18.62 11.38 1.74
CA GLY A 31 19.12 11.25 0.37
C GLY A 31 18.07 11.61 -0.69
N LEU A 32 16.84 11.09 -0.55
CA LEU A 32 15.73 11.40 -1.46
C LEU A 32 15.36 12.88 -1.37
N SER A 33 15.23 13.40 -0.16
CA SER A 33 14.76 14.74 0.16
C SER A 33 15.85 15.80 -0.03
N GLY A 34 17.12 15.40 -0.09
CA GLY A 34 18.31 16.25 -0.21
C GLY A 34 18.79 16.50 -1.64
N GLY A 35 18.09 15.99 -2.66
CA GLY A 35 18.37 16.26 -4.07
C GLY A 35 18.59 15.03 -4.96
N GLU A 36 18.48 13.80 -4.45
CA GLU A 36 18.44 12.59 -5.29
C GLU A 36 17.03 12.26 -5.81
N CYS A 37 16.03 13.08 -5.46
CA CYS A 37 14.70 13.01 -6.03
C CYS A 37 14.70 13.52 -7.47
N TRP A 38 14.12 12.74 -8.37
CA TRP A 38 14.03 13.05 -9.79
C TRP A 38 12.58 13.24 -10.25
N ALA A 39 11.61 12.83 -9.43
CA ALA A 39 10.23 13.25 -9.55
C ALA A 39 9.61 13.46 -8.16
N HIS A 40 9.05 14.65 -7.94
CA HIS A 40 8.25 14.99 -6.79
C HIS A 40 6.90 15.47 -7.32
N TRP A 41 5.85 14.77 -6.91
CA TRP A 41 4.48 15.07 -7.29
C TRP A 41 3.73 15.55 -6.06
N GLU A 42 3.13 16.72 -6.19
CA GLU A 42 2.19 17.27 -5.21
C GLU A 42 0.80 17.23 -5.83
N PHE A 43 -0.19 16.83 -5.03
CA PHE A 43 -1.58 16.72 -5.46
C PHE A 43 -2.42 17.78 -4.76
N SER A 44 -3.39 18.33 -5.47
CA SER A 44 -4.46 19.10 -4.82
C SER A 44 -5.28 18.18 -3.92
N ASP A 45 -5.90 18.75 -2.88
CA ASP A 45 -6.75 18.00 -1.95
C ASP A 45 -7.87 17.25 -2.69
N GLN A 46 -8.42 17.86 -3.74
CA GLN A 46 -9.45 17.25 -4.57
C GLN A 46 -8.91 16.05 -5.37
N ALA A 47 -7.78 16.21 -6.07
CA ALA A 47 -7.18 15.12 -6.85
C ALA A 47 -6.78 13.93 -5.97
N TRP A 48 -6.30 14.22 -4.74
CA TRP A 48 -5.95 13.19 -3.77
C TRP A 48 -7.19 12.46 -3.23
N ALA A 49 -8.25 13.19 -2.90
CA ALA A 49 -9.52 12.60 -2.45
C ALA A 49 -10.15 11.72 -3.53
N ASP A 50 -10.17 12.19 -4.78
CA ASP A 50 -10.71 11.43 -5.91
C ASP A 50 -9.91 10.14 -6.15
N TRP A 51 -8.57 10.19 -6.03
CA TRP A 51 -7.73 9.00 -6.10
C TRP A 51 -7.96 8.05 -4.93
N ALA A 52 -8.06 8.57 -3.70
CA ALA A 52 -8.32 7.76 -2.51
C ALA A 52 -9.67 7.03 -2.60
N GLU A 53 -10.69 7.67 -3.17
CA GLU A 53 -12.00 7.08 -3.40
C GLU A 53 -11.94 5.96 -4.45
N ARG A 54 -11.21 6.14 -5.56
CA ARG A 54 -10.99 5.08 -6.55
C ARG A 54 -10.26 3.89 -5.96
N GLU A 55 -9.24 4.13 -5.13
CA GLU A 55 -8.52 3.06 -4.44
C GLU A 55 -9.43 2.32 -3.45
N PHE A 56 -10.31 3.04 -2.76
CA PHE A 56 -11.32 2.45 -1.88
C PHE A 56 -12.31 1.57 -2.65
N GLU A 57 -12.77 2.02 -3.83
CA GLU A 57 -13.61 1.20 -4.72
C GLU A 57 -12.89 -0.06 -5.21
N ARG A 58 -11.62 0.08 -5.61
CA ARG A 58 -10.77 -1.03 -6.08
C ARG A 58 -10.50 -2.06 -4.99
N ASP A 59 -10.35 -1.63 -3.74
CA ASP A 59 -10.25 -2.50 -2.56
C ASP A 59 -11.60 -3.13 -2.14
N GLY A 60 -12.67 -2.92 -2.90
CA GLY A 60 -14.00 -3.47 -2.63
C GLY A 60 -14.78 -2.74 -1.54
N GLY A 61 -14.40 -1.50 -1.22
CA GLY A 61 -15.05 -0.66 -0.20
C GLY A 61 -16.57 -0.54 -0.38
N LYS A 62 -17.01 -0.41 -1.64
CA LYS A 62 -18.43 -0.29 -2.04
C LYS A 62 -19.11 -1.62 -2.38
N ALA A 63 -18.40 -2.75 -2.29
CA ALA A 63 -19.00 -4.05 -2.63
C ALA A 63 -20.23 -4.32 -1.74
N PRO A 64 -21.39 -4.67 -2.33
CA PRO A 64 -22.60 -4.94 -1.58
C PRO A 64 -22.38 -6.14 -0.68
N TYR A 65 -22.89 -6.01 0.54
CA TYR A 65 -22.63 -6.98 1.58
C TYR A 65 -23.49 -8.25 1.39
N SER A 66 -22.85 -9.42 1.29
CA SER A 66 -23.55 -10.71 1.29
C SER A 66 -23.48 -11.36 2.68
N PRO A 67 -24.62 -11.64 3.35
CA PRO A 67 -24.67 -12.38 4.62
C PRO A 67 -23.90 -13.71 4.57
N ARG A 68 -23.84 -14.31 3.38
CA ARG A 68 -23.09 -15.55 3.10
C ARG A 68 -21.60 -15.43 3.40
N GLU A 69 -20.99 -14.26 3.16
CA GLU A 69 -19.56 -14.04 3.36
C GLU A 69 -19.17 -13.97 4.83
N TRP A 70 -20.06 -13.52 5.72
CA TRP A 70 -19.78 -13.52 7.16
C TRP A 70 -20.06 -14.87 7.79
N PHE A 71 -21.10 -15.52 7.29
CA PHE A 71 -21.44 -16.86 7.73
C PHE A 71 -20.35 -17.86 7.32
N SER A 72 -19.73 -17.72 6.14
CA SER A 72 -18.68 -18.64 5.69
C SER A 72 -17.45 -18.63 6.60
N VAL A 73 -16.94 -17.46 7.00
CA VAL A 73 -15.80 -17.35 7.94
C VAL A 73 -16.14 -17.99 9.28
N SER A 74 -17.32 -17.68 9.82
CA SER A 74 -17.78 -18.17 11.11
C SER A 74 -18.01 -19.70 11.11
N CYS A 75 -18.58 -20.22 10.02
CA CYS A 75 -18.78 -21.65 9.79
C CYS A 75 -17.48 -22.43 9.58
N VAL A 76 -16.41 -21.79 9.12
CA VAL A 76 -15.09 -22.42 9.04
C VAL A 76 -14.41 -22.43 10.41
N THR A 77 -14.57 -21.38 11.21
CA THR A 77 -13.95 -21.30 12.55
C THR A 77 -14.61 -22.19 13.60
N ALA A 78 -15.93 -22.40 13.53
CA ALA A 78 -16.66 -23.16 14.53
C ALA A 78 -16.21 -24.65 14.64
N PRO A 79 -16.04 -25.40 13.53
CA PRO A 79 -15.48 -26.75 13.57
C PRO A 79 -14.10 -26.81 14.22
N CYS A 80 -13.24 -25.80 14.03
CA CYS A 80 -11.95 -25.75 14.70
C CYS A 80 -12.10 -25.69 16.22
N GLY A 81 -13.03 -24.88 16.73
CA GLY A 81 -13.36 -24.82 18.16
C GLY A 81 -13.92 -26.14 18.70
N ILE A 82 -14.83 -26.76 17.93
CA ILE A 82 -15.43 -28.06 18.27
C ILE A 82 -14.35 -29.15 18.36
N LEU A 83 -13.51 -29.26 17.34
CA LEU A 83 -12.43 -30.26 17.27
C LEU A 83 -11.42 -30.08 18.42
N LEU A 84 -11.07 -28.85 18.76
CA LEU A 84 -10.20 -28.56 19.90
C LEU A 84 -10.86 -28.98 21.22
N GLY A 85 -12.15 -28.71 21.40
CA GLY A 85 -12.84 -29.03 22.65
C GLY A 85 -13.21 -30.50 22.84
N PHE A 86 -13.22 -31.31 21.77
CA PHE A 86 -13.55 -32.73 21.85
C PHE A 86 -12.64 -33.53 22.79
N ALA A 87 -11.38 -33.12 22.95
CA ALA A 87 -10.45 -33.75 23.88
C ALA A 87 -10.84 -33.58 25.37
N TRP A 88 -11.75 -32.64 25.67
CA TRP A 88 -12.25 -32.34 27.02
C TRP A 88 -13.75 -32.60 27.19
N GLY A 89 -14.36 -33.36 26.26
CA GLY A 89 -15.77 -33.76 26.32
C GLY A 89 -16.73 -32.87 25.53
N VAL A 90 -17.96 -33.38 25.35
CA VAL A 90 -18.96 -32.84 24.41
C VAL A 90 -19.43 -31.43 24.80
N LEU A 91 -19.63 -31.16 26.09
CA LEU A 91 -20.02 -29.82 26.56
C LEU A 91 -18.92 -28.79 26.26
N THR A 92 -17.66 -29.15 26.51
CA THR A 92 -16.50 -28.29 26.23
C THR A 92 -16.34 -28.04 24.72
N ALA A 93 -16.56 -29.06 23.89
CA ALA A 93 -16.58 -28.94 22.43
C ALA A 93 -17.66 -27.96 21.94
N ALA A 94 -18.87 -28.03 22.50
CA ALA A 94 -19.95 -27.11 22.15
C ALA A 94 -19.64 -25.66 22.54
N ILE A 95 -19.10 -25.44 23.76
CA ILE A 95 -18.70 -24.11 24.23
C ILE A 95 -17.60 -23.51 23.35
N LEU A 96 -16.53 -24.27 23.09
CA LEU A 96 -15.41 -23.79 22.27
C LEU A 96 -15.82 -23.58 20.81
N GLY A 97 -16.73 -24.40 20.28
CA GLY A 97 -17.36 -24.20 18.98
C GLY A 97 -18.11 -22.88 18.88
N ALA A 98 -18.95 -22.57 19.88
CA ALA A 98 -19.70 -21.33 19.94
C ALA A 98 -18.79 -20.10 20.07
N VAL A 99 -17.75 -20.18 20.91
CA VAL A 99 -16.75 -19.11 21.06
C VAL A 99 -15.99 -18.88 19.74
N ALA A 100 -15.53 -19.96 19.10
CA ALA A 100 -14.83 -19.87 17.82
C ALA A 100 -15.73 -19.28 16.71
N PHE A 101 -17.02 -19.64 16.69
CA PHE A 101 -18.01 -19.03 15.80
C PHE A 101 -18.12 -17.52 16.05
N ALA A 102 -18.28 -17.09 17.30
CA ALA A 102 -18.38 -15.68 17.66
C ALA A 102 -17.12 -14.89 17.28
N LEU A 103 -15.93 -15.48 17.47
CA LEU A 103 -14.66 -14.91 17.01
C LEU A 103 -14.59 -14.81 15.49
N GLY A 104 -15.10 -15.82 14.76
CA GLY A 104 -15.23 -15.77 13.31
C GLY A 104 -16.07 -14.59 12.81
N VAL A 105 -17.18 -14.29 13.50
CA VAL A 105 -18.02 -13.12 13.20
C VAL A 105 -17.25 -11.82 13.42
N LEU A 106 -16.53 -11.70 14.53
CA LEU A 106 -15.71 -10.52 14.82
C LEU A 106 -14.58 -10.34 13.81
N LEU A 107 -13.94 -11.44 13.40
CA LEU A 107 -12.87 -11.43 12.42
C LEU A 107 -13.39 -11.01 11.03
N ALA A 108 -14.55 -11.52 10.62
CA ALA A 108 -15.21 -11.09 9.38
C ALA A 108 -15.52 -9.58 9.40
N ARG A 109 -16.01 -9.06 10.52
CA ARG A 109 -16.23 -7.61 10.73
C ARG A 109 -14.94 -6.81 10.63
N TYR A 110 -13.85 -7.29 11.21
CA TYR A 110 -12.55 -6.62 11.13
C TYR A 110 -12.04 -6.56 9.69
N PHE A 111 -12.08 -7.68 8.95
CA PHE A 111 -11.68 -7.70 7.54
C PHE A 111 -12.54 -6.77 6.69
N ARG A 112 -13.84 -6.67 6.98
CA ARG A 112 -14.74 -5.72 6.30
C ARG A 112 -14.37 -4.26 6.55
N ALA A 113 -13.85 -3.93 7.72
CA ALA A 113 -13.44 -2.58 8.07
C ALA A 113 -12.07 -2.19 7.47
N LEU A 114 -11.30 -3.14 6.93
CA LEU A 114 -9.95 -2.84 6.41
C LEU A 114 -9.94 -1.81 5.27
N PRO A 115 -10.80 -1.90 4.23
CA PRO A 115 -10.87 -0.88 3.20
C PRO A 115 -11.18 0.51 3.77
N ASP A 116 -12.14 0.62 4.70
CA ASP A 116 -12.50 1.89 5.35
C ASP A 116 -11.34 2.47 6.16
N ILE A 117 -10.67 1.60 6.94
CA ILE A 117 -9.50 1.99 7.74
C ILE A 117 -8.37 2.48 6.81
N ARG A 118 -8.13 1.79 5.69
CA ARG A 118 -7.14 2.20 4.68
C ARG A 118 -7.52 3.51 4.02
N HIS A 119 -8.77 3.67 3.59
CA HIS A 119 -9.27 4.88 2.96
C HIS A 119 -9.11 6.10 3.88
N ARG A 120 -9.58 6.00 5.13
CA ARG A 120 -9.40 7.06 6.14
C ARG A 120 -7.93 7.35 6.43
N LYS A 121 -7.06 6.35 6.32
CA LYS A 121 -5.62 6.54 6.50
C LYS A 121 -5.00 7.28 5.31
N ILE A 122 -5.39 6.91 4.08
CA ILE A 122 -4.93 7.57 2.85
C ILE A 122 -5.30 9.06 2.86
N LEU A 123 -6.53 9.40 3.23
CA LEU A 123 -7.00 10.79 3.35
C LEU A 123 -6.25 11.63 4.42
N ARG A 124 -5.49 10.99 5.32
CA ARG A 124 -4.66 11.67 6.34
C ARG A 124 -3.17 11.68 5.99
N CYS A 125 -2.79 11.03 4.91
CA CYS A 125 -1.42 11.04 4.41
C CYS A 125 -1.10 12.35 3.69
N PRO A 126 0.18 12.75 3.62
CA PRO A 126 0.58 13.85 2.77
C PRO A 126 0.19 13.58 1.32
N HIS A 127 -0.27 14.61 0.63
CA HIS A 127 -0.69 14.57 -0.77
C HIS A 127 0.53 14.69 -1.69
N GLU A 128 1.55 13.87 -1.42
CA GLU A 128 2.86 13.98 -2.06
C GLU A 128 3.46 12.60 -2.32
N VAL A 129 4.11 12.48 -3.47
CA VAL A 129 4.87 11.30 -3.89
C VAL A 129 6.28 11.75 -4.24
N TYR A 130 7.27 11.05 -3.69
CA TYR A 130 8.67 11.27 -4.04
C TYR A 130 9.24 10.02 -4.69
N LEU A 131 9.80 10.15 -5.88
CA LEU A 131 10.55 9.11 -6.58
C LEU A 131 12.03 9.50 -6.59
N GLY A 132 12.88 8.57 -6.13
CA GLY A 132 14.32 8.78 -6.02
C GLY A 132 15.15 7.63 -6.56
N SER A 133 16.47 7.76 -6.44
CA SER A 133 17.43 6.76 -6.89
C SER A 133 17.37 5.46 -6.06
N LYS A 134 16.95 5.52 -4.79
CA LYS A 134 16.98 4.39 -3.86
C LYS A 134 15.60 3.78 -3.57
N GLY A 135 14.54 4.55 -3.76
CA GLY A 135 13.19 4.13 -3.47
C GLY A 135 12.17 5.22 -3.78
N MET A 136 10.93 4.99 -3.35
CA MET A 136 9.90 6.03 -3.29
C MET A 136 9.41 6.27 -1.88
N TYR A 137 8.93 7.48 -1.65
CA TYR A 137 8.14 7.82 -0.47
C TYR A 137 6.68 8.04 -0.87
N PHE A 138 5.78 7.22 -0.31
CA PHE A 138 4.36 7.25 -0.61
C PHE A 138 3.54 6.81 0.61
N LEU A 139 2.41 7.45 0.87
CA LEU A 139 1.52 7.12 2.02
C LEU A 139 2.24 7.02 3.37
N ARG A 140 3.17 7.94 3.59
CA ARG A 140 4.06 8.00 4.76
C ARG A 140 5.02 6.81 4.92
N LYS A 141 5.28 6.06 3.86
CA LYS A 141 6.16 4.89 3.86
C LYS A 141 7.22 5.02 2.80
N PHE A 142 8.43 4.61 3.14
CA PHE A 142 9.50 4.44 2.19
C PHE A 142 9.47 3.02 1.61
N TYR A 143 9.58 2.93 0.30
CA TYR A 143 9.65 1.68 -0.46
C TYR A 143 10.98 1.63 -1.20
N PRO A 144 11.99 0.92 -0.68
CA PRO A 144 13.26 0.77 -1.37
C PRO A 144 13.10 -0.04 -2.66
N TRP A 145 13.84 0.33 -3.71
CA TRP A 145 13.88 -0.44 -4.96
C TRP A 145 14.56 -1.78 -4.80
N ARG A 146 15.48 -1.90 -3.84
CA ARG A 146 16.19 -3.14 -3.55
C ARG A 146 16.50 -3.21 -2.05
N SER A 147 15.95 -4.23 -1.41
CA SER A 147 16.21 -4.63 -0.03
C SER A 147 16.01 -6.14 0.09
N GLU A 148 16.37 -6.71 1.23
CA GLU A 148 16.21 -8.16 1.49
C GLU A 148 14.74 -8.62 1.42
N LEU A 149 13.81 -7.75 1.83
CA LEU A 149 12.39 -8.07 1.94
C LEU A 149 11.53 -7.47 0.84
N LEU A 150 12.07 -6.56 0.03
CA LEU A 150 11.33 -5.82 -0.99
C LEU A 150 12.22 -5.49 -2.18
N SER A 151 11.75 -5.79 -3.39
CA SER A 151 12.45 -5.48 -4.63
C SER A 151 11.49 -4.97 -5.71
N LEU A 152 11.97 -4.02 -6.51
CA LEU A 152 11.28 -3.54 -7.71
C LEU A 152 11.36 -4.61 -8.80
N LYS A 153 10.24 -4.91 -9.44
CA LYS A 153 10.15 -5.86 -10.56
C LYS A 153 9.71 -5.25 -11.87
N GLY A 154 9.10 -4.07 -11.82
CA GLY A 154 8.67 -3.39 -13.02
C GLY A 154 7.96 -2.10 -12.70
N ALA A 155 7.74 -1.32 -13.74
CA ALA A 155 6.86 -0.17 -13.70
C ALA A 155 6.16 -0.05 -15.05
N ASP A 156 4.88 0.31 -15.01
CA ASP A 156 4.04 0.48 -16.18
C ASP A 156 3.21 1.75 -16.05
N LEU A 157 2.95 2.39 -17.19
CA LEU A 157 1.97 3.46 -17.27
C LEU A 157 0.62 2.83 -17.58
N LEU A 158 -0.35 3.03 -16.70
CA LEU A 158 -1.72 2.63 -16.94
C LEU A 158 -2.47 3.80 -17.58
N GLU A 159 -2.87 3.61 -18.84
CA GLU A 159 -3.73 4.54 -19.55
C GLU A 159 -5.14 4.45 -18.96
N GLY A 160 -5.63 5.58 -18.45
CA GLY A 160 -6.96 5.71 -17.88
C GLY A 160 -7.23 7.16 -17.49
N PRO A 161 -8.49 7.55 -17.26
CA PRO A 161 -8.82 8.84 -16.66
C PRO A 161 -8.97 8.70 -15.12
N PRO A 162 -8.01 9.19 -14.30
CA PRO A 162 -6.71 9.76 -14.65
C PRO A 162 -5.61 8.71 -14.82
N PRO A 163 -4.49 9.06 -15.50
CA PRO A 163 -3.40 8.13 -15.73
C PRO A 163 -2.70 7.77 -14.42
N GLU A 164 -2.30 6.51 -14.29
CA GLU A 164 -1.65 5.99 -13.08
C GLU A 164 -0.31 5.35 -13.42
N LEU A 165 0.68 5.56 -12.56
CA LEU A 165 1.95 4.84 -12.59
C LEU A 165 1.79 3.57 -11.74
N SER A 166 1.84 2.40 -12.37
CA SER A 166 1.89 1.12 -11.68
C SER A 166 3.33 0.76 -11.36
N VAL A 167 3.68 0.64 -10.08
CA VAL A 167 4.98 0.15 -9.63
C VAL A 167 4.82 -1.26 -9.07
N ILE A 168 5.41 -2.23 -9.76
CA ILE A 168 5.32 -3.65 -9.40
C ILE A 168 6.47 -3.98 -8.46
N MET A 169 6.14 -4.34 -7.24
CA MET A 169 7.09 -4.76 -6.22
C MET A 169 6.90 -6.23 -5.89
N GLU A 170 8.00 -6.91 -5.56
CA GLU A 170 8.00 -8.24 -4.97
C GLU A 170 8.45 -8.14 -3.53
N ARG A 171 7.65 -8.68 -2.61
CA ARG A 171 7.99 -8.81 -1.20
C ARG A 171 8.30 -10.24 -0.84
N CYS A 172 9.32 -10.43 -0.01
CA CYS A 172 9.59 -11.70 0.64
C CYS A 172 8.80 -11.77 1.94
N ILE A 173 7.92 -12.77 2.06
CA ILE A 173 7.14 -13.03 3.26
C ILE A 173 7.69 -14.31 3.88
N ASN A 174 8.17 -14.21 5.11
CA ASN A 174 8.55 -15.38 5.90
C ASN A 174 7.28 -16.09 6.36
N GLY A 175 6.98 -17.22 5.71
CA GLY A 175 5.89 -18.11 6.08
C GLY A 175 6.36 -19.26 6.96
N ARG A 176 5.41 -19.98 7.54
CA ARG A 176 5.67 -21.17 8.39
C ARG A 176 6.42 -22.30 7.66
N TYR A 177 6.37 -22.29 6.32
CA TYR A 177 6.96 -23.32 5.44
C TYR A 177 8.13 -22.78 4.58
N GLY A 178 8.65 -21.59 4.90
CA GLY A 178 9.77 -20.97 4.17
C GLY A 178 9.47 -19.57 3.63
N MET A 179 10.38 -19.04 2.82
CA MET A 179 10.20 -17.75 2.15
C MET A 179 9.24 -17.89 0.97
N SER A 180 8.12 -17.18 1.02
CA SER A 180 7.24 -16.96 -0.13
C SER A 180 7.53 -15.59 -0.74
N ARG A 181 7.40 -15.49 -2.07
CA ARG A 181 7.51 -14.24 -2.80
C ARG A 181 6.14 -13.86 -3.32
N ASP A 182 5.70 -12.69 -2.93
CA ASP A 182 4.40 -12.15 -3.34
C ASP A 182 4.61 -10.85 -4.12
N ARG A 183 3.88 -10.70 -5.22
CA ARG A 183 3.97 -9.51 -6.08
C ARG A 183 2.74 -8.65 -5.88
N PHE A 184 2.96 -7.36 -5.70
CA PHE A 184 1.90 -6.38 -5.58
C PHE A 184 2.23 -5.15 -6.42
N ALA A 185 1.19 -4.56 -7.02
CA ALA A 185 1.31 -3.30 -7.72
C ALA A 185 0.89 -2.16 -6.78
N MET A 186 1.67 -1.09 -6.76
CA MET A 186 1.28 0.20 -6.18
C MET A 186 0.87 1.12 -7.31
N LEU A 187 -0.34 1.64 -7.24
CA LEU A 187 -0.88 2.56 -8.23
C LEU A 187 -0.72 3.98 -7.72
N LEU A 188 0.16 4.74 -8.38
CA LEU A 188 0.42 6.13 -8.05
C LEU A 188 -0.34 7.02 -9.02
N PRO A 189 -1.14 7.99 -8.53
CA PRO A 189 -1.78 8.94 -9.41
C PRO A 189 -0.72 9.83 -10.07
N ILE A 190 -0.93 10.18 -11.34
CA ILE A 190 -0.08 11.14 -12.04
C ILE A 190 -0.78 12.50 -12.00
N PRO A 191 -0.14 13.55 -11.46
CA PRO A 191 -0.75 14.88 -11.44
C PRO A 191 -0.77 15.45 -12.87
N ALA A 192 -1.77 16.29 -13.15
CA ALA A 192 -1.92 16.92 -14.45
C ALA A 192 -0.68 17.75 -14.81
N GLY A 193 -0.19 17.59 -16.04
CA GLY A 193 1.01 18.29 -16.53
C GLY A 193 2.34 17.62 -16.17
N CYS A 194 2.32 16.48 -15.48
CA CYS A 194 3.51 15.69 -15.13
C CYS A 194 3.64 14.38 -15.93
N GLU A 195 2.89 14.22 -17.02
CA GLU A 195 2.82 13.00 -17.81
C GLU A 195 4.18 12.64 -18.42
N GLU A 196 4.90 13.62 -18.99
CA GLU A 196 6.26 13.40 -19.51
C GLU A 196 7.27 13.01 -18.40
N GLN A 197 7.08 13.54 -17.18
CA GLN A 197 7.91 13.16 -16.04
C GLN A 197 7.57 11.74 -15.58
N ALA A 198 6.30 11.34 -15.65
CA ALA A 198 5.85 9.99 -15.35
C ALA A 198 6.40 8.97 -16.36
N VAL A 199 6.39 9.28 -17.67
CA VAL A 199 7.01 8.42 -18.70
C VAL A 199 8.49 8.22 -18.42
N ARG A 200 9.24 9.31 -18.18
CA ARG A 200 10.66 9.23 -17.78
C ARG A 200 10.85 8.43 -16.48
N SER A 201 9.89 8.51 -15.56
CA SER A 201 9.87 7.73 -14.31
C SER A 201 9.72 6.24 -14.58
N VAL A 202 8.80 5.84 -15.44
CA VAL A 202 8.63 4.45 -15.87
C VAL A 202 9.91 3.90 -16.50
N GLU A 203 10.51 4.62 -17.45
CA GLU A 203 11.70 4.15 -18.17
C GLU A 203 12.87 3.86 -17.22
N ARG A 204 13.14 4.78 -16.29
CA ARG A 204 14.21 4.60 -15.30
C ARG A 204 13.88 3.53 -14.28
N LEU A 205 12.61 3.34 -13.90
CA LEU A 205 12.20 2.24 -13.02
C LEU A 205 12.35 0.89 -13.72
N ARG A 206 11.97 0.79 -15.01
CA ARG A 206 12.18 -0.41 -15.84
C ARG A 206 13.66 -0.74 -15.98
N ALA A 207 14.50 0.26 -16.23
CA ALA A 207 15.95 0.08 -16.29
C ALA A 207 16.57 -0.43 -14.98
N ARG A 208 15.88 -0.25 -13.84
CA ARG A 208 16.32 -0.69 -12.50
C ARG A 208 15.73 -2.03 -12.06
N ALA A 209 14.70 -2.50 -12.75
CA ALA A 209 13.98 -3.72 -12.40
C ALA A 209 14.69 -5.00 -12.87
N GLY A 210 15.66 -4.88 -13.79
CA GLY A 210 16.57 -5.95 -14.22
C GLY A 210 17.74 -6.14 -13.26
#